data_AF-A0A6A6RAB9-F1
#
_entry.id   AF-A0A6A6RAB9-F1
#
_cell.length_a   1.000
_cell.length_b   1.000
_cell.length_c   1.000
_cell.angle_alpha   90.00
_cell.angle_beta   90.00
_cell.angle_gamma   90.00
#
_symmetry.space_group_name_H-M   'P 1'
#
loop_
_entity.id
_entity.type
_entity.pdbx_description
1 polymer ?
#
loop_
_entity_poly.entity_id
_entity_poly.type
_entity_poly.pdbx_seq_one_letter_code
_entity_poly.pdbx_strand_id
1 'polypeptide(L)' 'MNSKAEHSPVYLYRFHLLFVLYASITSIAFLRVARQPYSRRLKTEQYETIFKATTLGSAVAGIAMTGGWNKPRSEIWK' A
#
# COMPACT_ATOMS: atom_id res chain seq x y z
N MET A 1 14.45 -23.53 6.46
CA MET A 1 14.12 -23.63 5.02
C MET A 1 12.65 -23.97 4.90
N ASN A 2 11.81 -23.01 4.50
CA ASN A 2 10.35 -23.19 4.44
C ASN A 2 9.89 -23.17 2.96
N SER A 3 10.25 -24.21 2.21
CA SER A 3 10.00 -24.36 0.77
C SER A 3 8.51 -24.38 0.39
N LYS A 4 7.60 -24.47 1.37
CA LYS A 4 6.15 -24.41 1.13
C LYS A 4 5.62 -22.98 0.95
N ALA A 5 6.29 -21.96 1.47
CA ALA A 5 5.81 -20.58 1.41
C ALA A 5 6.04 -19.93 0.04
N GLU A 6 7.12 -20.29 -0.66
CA GLU A 6 7.50 -19.69 -1.95
C GLU A 6 6.60 -20.13 -3.12
N HIS A 7 5.96 -21.30 -3.00
CA HIS A 7 4.94 -21.78 -3.95
C HIS A 7 3.51 -21.39 -3.58
N SER A 8 3.31 -20.64 -2.48
CA SER A 8 1.97 -20.18 -2.12
C SER A 8 1.50 -19.13 -3.14
N PRO A 9 0.28 -19.24 -3.69
CA PRO A 9 -0.29 -18.24 -4.58
C PRO A 9 -0.23 -16.82 -3.97
N VAL A 10 -0.37 -16.72 -2.66
CA VAL A 10 -0.29 -15.46 -1.91
C VAL A 10 1.08 -14.81 -2.05
N TYR A 11 2.16 -15.60 -2.06
CA TYR A 11 3.52 -15.08 -2.21
C TYR A 11 3.77 -14.60 -3.65
N LEU A 12 3.31 -15.36 -4.64
CA LEU A 12 3.43 -15.01 -6.07
C LEU A 12 2.64 -13.75 -6.43
N TYR A 13 1.41 -13.63 -5.91
CA TYR A 13 0.52 -12.52 -6.23
C TYR A 13 0.55 -11.39 -5.19
N ARG A 14 1.47 -11.39 -4.22
CA ARG A 14 1.49 -10.43 -3.10
C ARG A 14 1.39 -8.96 -3.53
N PHE A 15 2.08 -8.56 -4.60
CA PHE A 15 2.04 -7.18 -5.08
C PHE A 15 0.77 -6.87 -5.87
N HIS A 16 0.18 -7.86 -6.55
CA HIS A 16 -1.13 -7.71 -7.18
C HIS A 16 -2.21 -7.54 -6.11
N LEU A 17 -2.17 -8.36 -5.06
CA LEU A 17 -3.07 -8.24 -3.91
C LEU A 17 -2.90 -6.89 -3.19
N LEU A 18 -1.65 -6.45 -2.99
CA LEU A 18 -1.36 -5.14 -2.41
C LEU A 18 -1.93 -4.01 -3.26
N PHE A 19 -1.76 -4.08 -4.58
CA PHE A 19 -2.31 -3.09 -5.51
C PHE A 19 -3.85 -3.07 -5.50
N VAL A 20 -4.50 -4.23 -5.55
CA VAL A 20 -5.97 -4.34 -5.49
C VAL A 20 -6.48 -3.78 -4.16
N LEU A 21 -5.81 -4.09 -3.05
CA LEU A 21 -6.17 -3.58 -1.74
C LEU A 21 -6.01 -2.05 -1.67
N TYR A 22 -4.87 -1.52 -2.14
CA TYR A 22 -4.61 -0.08 -2.24
C TYR A 22 -5.70 0.62 -3.07
N ALA A 23 -5.97 0.14 -4.28
CA ALA A 23 -6.97 0.72 -5.17
C ALA A 23 -8.38 0.69 -4.54
N SER A 24 -8.73 -0.41 -3.88
CA SER A 24 -10.03 -0.59 -3.23
C SER A 24 -10.22 0.39 -2.07
N ILE A 25 -9.23 0.48 -1.17
CA ILE A 25 -9.28 1.39 -0.01
C ILE A 25 -9.37 2.85 -0.48
N THR A 26 -8.51 3.26 -1.42
CA THR A 26 -8.50 4.61 -1.96
C THR A 26 -9.83 4.96 -2.63
N SER A 27 -10.38 4.05 -3.44
CA SER A 27 -11.65 4.27 -4.14
C SER A 27 -12.82 4.42 -3.15
N ILE A 28 -12.90 3.57 -2.12
CA ILE A 28 -13.94 3.67 -1.08
C ILE A 28 -13.83 5.01 -0.34
N ALA A 29 -12.62 5.41 0.02
CA ALA A 29 -12.37 6.69 0.70
C ALA A 29 -12.77 7.88 -0.18
N PHE A 30 -12.45 7.84 -1.49
CA PHE A 30 -12.84 8.88 -2.44
C PHE A 30 -14.36 8.97 -2.59
N LEU A 31 -15.06 7.83 -2.71
CA LEU A 31 -16.53 7.80 -2.75
C LEU A 31 -17.14 8.41 -1.48
N ARG A 32 -16.52 8.18 -0.32
CA ARG A 32 -16.97 8.78 0.94
C ARG A 32 -16.83 10.31 0.91
N VAL A 33 -15.69 10.85 0.45
CA VAL A 33 -15.47 12.30 0.30
C VAL A 33 -16.43 12.91 -0.72
N ALA A 34 -16.67 12.22 -1.84
CA ALA A 34 -17.59 12.68 -2.88
C ALA A 34 -19.00 12.95 -2.32
N ARG A 35 -19.48 12.08 -1.43
CA ARG A 35 -20.80 12.15 -0.79
C ARG A 35 -20.92 13.18 0.33
N GLN A 36 -19.82 13.75 0.82
CA GLN A 36 -19.87 14.75 1.89
C GLN A 36 -20.37 16.11 1.37
N PRO A 37 -21.13 16.90 2.15
CA PRO A 37 -21.61 18.22 1.74
C PRO A 37 -20.56 19.32 1.96
N TYR A 38 -19.31 19.08 1.57
CA TYR A 38 -18.21 20.05 1.69
C TYR A 38 -17.96 20.83 0.40
N SER A 39 -17.31 21.99 0.54
CA SER A 39 -16.89 22.81 -0.60
C SER A 39 -15.91 22.06 -1.49
N ARG A 40 -15.88 22.39 -2.79
CA ARG A 40 -14.98 21.74 -3.76
C ARG A 40 -13.51 21.83 -3.33
N ARG A 41 -13.08 22.97 -2.79
CA ARG A 41 -11.70 23.18 -2.31
C ARG A 41 -11.35 22.21 -1.19
N LEU A 42 -12.22 22.07 -0.18
CA LEU A 42 -11.97 21.17 0.94
C LEU A 42 -11.95 19.70 0.49
N LYS A 43 -12.82 19.31 -0.45
CA LYS A 43 -12.79 17.96 -1.04
C LYS A 43 -11.48 17.69 -1.77
N THR A 44 -10.94 18.65 -2.52
CA THR A 44 -9.64 18.49 -3.19
C THR A 44 -8.51 18.23 -2.19
N GLU A 45 -8.44 18.99 -1.10
CA GLU A 45 -7.43 18.79 -0.05
C GLU A 45 -7.59 17.42 0.65
N GLN A 46 -8.84 16.96 0.82
CA GLN A 46 -9.12 15.62 1.35
C GLN A 46 -8.69 14.51 0.39
N TYR A 47 -8.99 14.63 -0.91
CA TYR A 47 -8.53 13.67 -1.91
C TYR A 47 -7.01 13.57 -1.96
N GLU A 48 -6.33 14.72 -1.92
CA GLU A 48 -4.86 14.78 -1.92
C GLU A 48 -4.28 14.10 -0.67
N THR A 49 -4.86 14.38 0.50
CA THR A 49 -4.42 13.79 1.77
C THR A 49 -4.62 12.27 1.78
N ILE A 50 -5.80 11.79 1.35
CA ILE A 50 -6.11 10.36 1.25
C ILE A 50 -5.13 9.69 0.27
N PHE A 51 -4.90 10.29 -0.90
CA PHE A 51 -3.97 9.75 -1.90
C PHE A 51 -2.55 9.64 -1.33
N LYS A 52 -2.03 10.68 -0.69
CA LYS A 52 -0.70 10.67 -0.07
C LYS A 52 -0.59 9.60 1.03
N ALA A 53 -1.57 9.55 1.93
CA ALA A 53 -1.56 8.61 3.06
C ALA A 53 -1.63 7.15 2.60
N THR A 54 -2.55 6.83 1.69
CA THR A 54 -2.70 5.47 1.14
C THR A 54 -1.49 5.04 0.33
N THR A 55 -0.89 5.95 -0.45
CA THR A 55 0.31 5.67 -1.25
C THR A 55 1.52 5.40 -0.36
N LEU A 56 1.73 6.24 0.68
CA LEU A 56 2.78 6.03 1.67
C LEU A 56 2.59 4.69 2.40
N GLY A 57 1.37 4.40 2.85
CA GLY A 57 1.05 3.13 3.50
C GLY A 57 1.32 1.91 2.62
N SER A 58 0.94 1.97 1.34
CA SER A 58 1.21 0.90 0.38
C SER A 58 2.72 0.72 0.13
N ALA A 59 3.48 1.82 0.05
CA ALA A 59 4.94 1.75 -0.12
C ALA A 59 5.60 1.07 1.09
N VAL A 60 5.24 1.47 2.31
CA VAL A 60 5.75 0.86 3.55
C VAL A 60 5.37 -0.63 3.62
N ALA A 61 4.14 -0.99 3.29
CA ALA A 61 3.70 -2.38 3.25
C ALA A 61 4.49 -3.21 2.22
N GLY A 62 4.73 -2.66 1.03
CA GLY A 62 5.55 -3.29 0.00
C GLY A 62 6.99 -3.54 0.46
N ILE A 63 7.62 -2.55 1.10
CA ILE A 63 8.96 -2.67 1.68
C ILE A 63 8.98 -3.78 2.75
N ALA A 64 8.02 -3.79 3.67
CA ALA A 64 7.90 -4.82 4.69
C ALA A 64 7.73 -6.23 4.09
N MET A 65 6.93 -6.36 3.03
CA MET A 65 6.75 -7.64 2.29
C MET A 65 8.02 -8.14 1.60
N THR A 66 8.96 -7.25 1.25
CA THR A 66 10.27 -7.61 0.68
C THR A 66 11.33 -7.95 1.72
N GLY A 67 10.99 -7.90 3.02
CA GLY A 67 11.95 -8.11 4.12
C GLY A 67 12.71 -6.83 4.53
N GLY A 68 12.23 -5.67 4.07
CA GLY A 68 12.86 -4.38 4.30
C GLY A 68 12.63 -3.84 5.71
N TRP A 69 13.50 -4.25 6.64
CA TRP A 69 14.04 -3.43 7.74
C TRP A 69 15.18 -4.18 8.48
N ASN A 70 15.22 -5.51 8.34
CA ASN A 70 16.17 -6.41 9.01
C ASN A 70 17.20 -7.04 8.06
N LYS A 71 17.59 -6.37 6.96
CA LYS A 71 18.78 -6.84 6.23
C LYS A 71 20.02 -6.55 7.08
N PRO A 72 20.81 -7.57 7.48
CA PRO A 72 22.03 -7.32 8.23
C PRO A 72 22.95 -6.43 7.39
N ARG A 73 23.55 -5.43 8.03
CA ARG A 73 24.42 -4.41 7.41
C ARG A 73 25.55 -4.98 6.54
N SER A 74 25.89 -6.27 6.74
CA SER A 74 26.88 -7.03 5.98
C SER A 74 26.50 -7.35 4.53
N GLU A 75 25.23 -7.24 4.13
CA GLU A 75 24.79 -7.47 2.74
C GLU A 75 24.68 -6.20 1.89
N ILE A 76 24.85 -5.02 2.49
CA ILE A 76 24.69 -3.72 1.78
C ILE A 76 26.00 -3.32 1.05
N TRP A 77 27.14 -3.91 1.41
CA TRP A 77 28.48 -3.55 0.90
C TRP A 77 29.23 -4.73 0.26
N LYS A 78 28.52 -5.59 -0.49
CA LYS A 78 29.11 -6.56 -1.42
C LYS A 78 28.76 -6.16 -2.84
#